data_AF-A0A444TWI8-F1
#
_entry.id   AF-A0A444TWI8-F1
#
_cell.length_a   1.000
_cell.length_b   1.000
_cell.length_c   1.000
_cell.angle_alpha   90.00
_cell.angle_beta   90.00
_cell.angle_gamma   90.00
#
_symmetry.space_group_name_H-M   'P 1'
#
loop_
_entity.id
_entity.type
_entity.pdbx_description
1 polymer ?
#
loop_
_entity_poly.entity_id
_entity_poly.type
_entity_poly.pdbx_seq_one_letter_code
_entity_poly.pdbx_strand_id
1 'polypeptide(L)'
;MVSLAIAIILGNVITLTVFLQTRQFRTPQGYLKMSLALADMMVGMLVAPFSIYTEILLMVTSSPPAWYQGSEGVSSGGLLGPWQPCKLIGPVFAGCTFVSISTIFLMTVERSVAILKPLHKDTMVTRHRTLLLITLSWTASFLLAMAPLILSDAFTLEYNECSRMCNYTPLWKDRLPPPNGNIMLLFPVFDFTLLGGTLVVNILSFSSIRRYSRKRKLLAEGGSGGGIHNWCTHRPSFSDIKAAKTIGILTFAFTASFTPIATFVLGNVVGYQWCNFSFFAFWILTSSSCCNVIIYSVRDQRFRKGVALLFRRGPAPPPGEKS
;
A
#
# COMPACT_ATOMS: atom_id res chain seq x y z
N MET A 1 6.78 13.15 12.69
CA MET A 1 7.39 11.89 12.23
C MET A 1 7.23 10.78 13.28
N VAL A 2 7.72 10.95 14.51
CA VAL A 2 7.60 9.94 15.59
C VAL A 2 6.17 9.46 15.84
N SER A 3 5.23 10.37 16.10
CA SER A 3 3.83 10.00 16.38
C SER A 3 3.19 9.24 15.22
N LEU A 4 3.57 9.57 13.97
CA LEU A 4 3.09 8.89 12.79
C LEU A 4 3.64 7.46 12.72
N ALA A 5 4.95 7.27 12.94
CA ALA A 5 5.57 5.95 12.95
C ALA A 5 4.92 5.02 13.99
N ILE A 6 4.71 5.52 15.21
CA ILE A 6 4.02 4.78 16.29
C ILE A 6 2.60 4.40 15.86
N ALA A 7 1.84 5.34 15.29
CA ALA A 7 0.48 5.08 14.83
C ALA A 7 0.43 4.02 13.71
N ILE A 8 1.37 4.06 12.75
CA ILE A 8 1.47 3.09 11.66
C ILE A 8 1.77 1.69 12.23
N ILE A 9 2.77 1.58 13.10
CA ILE A 9 3.18 0.30 13.68
C ILE A 9 2.03 -0.30 14.49
N LEU A 10 1.49 0.45 15.46
CA LEU A 10 0.43 -0.05 16.35
C LEU A 10 -0.83 -0.42 15.57
N GLY A 11 -1.27 0.46 14.64
CA GLY A 11 -2.47 0.23 13.86
C GLY A 11 -2.38 -1.01 12.97
N ASN A 12 -1.24 -1.21 12.31
CA ASN A 12 -1.05 -2.35 11.42
C ASN A 12 -0.76 -3.66 12.19
N VAL A 13 -0.08 -3.61 13.34
CA VAL A 13 0.08 -4.78 14.23
C VAL A 13 -1.28 -5.25 14.76
N ILE A 14 -2.15 -4.34 15.21
CA ILE A 14 -3.52 -4.67 15.62
C ILE A 14 -4.27 -5.28 14.44
N THR A 15 -4.13 -4.70 13.25
CA THR A 15 -4.78 -5.20 12.04
C THR A 15 -4.34 -6.63 11.73
N LEU A 16 -3.04 -6.90 11.66
CA LEU A 16 -2.51 -8.25 11.42
C LEU A 16 -2.98 -9.24 12.48
N THR A 17 -2.92 -8.85 13.76
CA THR A 17 -3.35 -9.70 14.88
C THR A 17 -4.81 -10.11 14.75
N VAL A 18 -5.71 -9.15 14.48
CA VAL A 18 -7.15 -9.41 14.32
C VAL A 18 -7.42 -10.34 13.14
N PHE A 19 -6.73 -10.13 12.02
CA PHE A 19 -6.90 -10.94 10.80
C PHE A 19 -6.35 -12.36 10.95
N LEU A 20 -5.24 -12.54 11.66
CA LEU A 20 -4.65 -13.85 11.93
C LEU A 20 -5.47 -14.67 12.93
N GLN A 21 -5.98 -14.04 13.99
CA GLN A 21 -6.71 -14.73 15.05
C GLN A 21 -8.16 -15.08 14.66
N THR A 22 -8.80 -14.31 13.78
CA THR A 22 -10.22 -14.51 13.46
C THR A 22 -10.38 -15.40 12.23
N ARG A 23 -10.89 -16.63 12.42
CA ARG A 23 -11.16 -17.59 11.32
C ARG A 23 -12.01 -17.01 10.18
N GLN A 24 -12.90 -16.07 10.48
CA GLN A 24 -13.77 -15.41 9.49
C GLN A 24 -13.01 -14.58 8.44
N PHE A 25 -11.75 -14.20 8.70
CA PHE A 25 -10.90 -13.49 7.75
C PHE A 25 -10.02 -14.40 6.90
N ARG A 26 -10.12 -15.73 7.03
CA ARG A 26 -9.39 -16.71 6.18
C ARG A 26 -10.02 -16.82 4.77
N THR A 27 -10.26 -15.69 4.14
CA THR A 27 -10.81 -15.54 2.79
C THR A 27 -9.77 -14.83 1.90
N PRO A 28 -9.85 -14.95 0.56
CA PRO A 28 -8.98 -14.22 -0.38
C PRO A 28 -8.78 -12.74 -0.02
N GLN A 29 -9.87 -12.08 0.36
CA GLN A 29 -9.89 -10.67 0.73
C GLN A 29 -9.14 -10.39 2.02
N GLY A 30 -9.26 -11.28 3.00
CA GLY A 30 -8.52 -11.15 4.25
C GLY A 30 -7.02 -11.29 4.02
N TYR A 31 -6.59 -12.19 3.12
CA TYR A 31 -5.18 -12.30 2.75
C TYR A 31 -4.66 -11.04 2.06
N LEU A 32 -5.43 -10.45 1.15
CA LEU A 32 -5.06 -9.16 0.53
C LEU A 32 -4.96 -8.03 1.57
N LYS A 33 -5.89 -7.97 2.55
CA LYS A 33 -5.83 -6.97 3.62
C LYS A 33 -4.62 -7.17 4.53
N MET A 34 -4.24 -8.42 4.81
CA MET A 34 -3.02 -8.74 5.54
C MET A 34 -1.76 -8.36 4.74
N SER A 35 -1.74 -8.60 3.43
CA SER A 35 -0.64 -8.18 2.54
C SER A 35 -0.43 -6.66 2.62
N LEU A 36 -1.51 -5.88 2.56
CA LEU A 36 -1.46 -4.42 2.68
C LEU A 36 -0.91 -3.99 4.06
N ALA A 37 -1.42 -4.59 5.13
CA ALA A 37 -0.97 -4.28 6.50
C ALA A 37 0.49 -4.69 6.75
N LEU A 38 0.99 -5.75 6.10
CA LEU A 38 2.41 -6.13 6.16
C LEU A 38 3.31 -5.10 5.48
N ALA A 39 2.93 -4.63 4.29
CA ALA A 39 3.67 -3.58 3.57
C ALA A 39 3.70 -2.26 4.39
N ASP A 40 2.55 -1.84 4.90
CA ASP A 40 2.42 -0.66 5.75
C ASP A 40 3.26 -0.78 7.04
N MET A 41 3.28 -1.96 7.65
CA MET A 41 4.10 -2.24 8.83
C MET A 41 5.60 -2.17 8.52
N MET A 42 6.05 -2.68 7.37
CA MET A 42 7.47 -2.59 6.96
C MET A 42 7.91 -1.13 6.78
N VAL A 43 7.06 -0.28 6.19
CA VAL A 43 7.33 1.17 6.10
C VAL A 43 7.42 1.79 7.49
N GLY A 44 6.51 1.45 8.39
CA GLY A 44 6.49 1.95 9.77
C GLY A 44 7.67 1.47 10.62
N MET A 45 8.19 0.26 10.41
CA MET A 45 9.27 -0.32 11.22
C MET A 45 10.68 -0.06 10.68
N LEU A 46 10.84 0.07 9.36
CA LEU A 46 12.17 0.21 8.75
C LEU A 46 12.40 1.64 8.26
N VAL A 47 11.48 2.17 7.45
CA VAL A 47 11.68 3.46 6.76
C VAL A 47 11.52 4.62 7.73
N ALA A 48 10.40 4.69 8.44
CA ALA A 48 10.13 5.82 9.34
C ALA A 48 11.13 5.93 10.50
N PRO A 49 11.54 4.84 11.18
CA PRO A 49 12.51 4.91 12.27
C PRO A 49 13.90 5.28 11.77
N PHE A 50 14.31 4.82 10.59
CA PHE A 50 15.57 5.24 9.98
C PHE A 50 15.60 6.75 9.71
N SER A 51 14.53 7.31 9.14
CA SER A 51 14.42 8.76 8.94
C SER A 51 14.45 9.54 10.25
N ILE A 52 13.77 9.05 11.30
CA ILE A 52 13.77 9.69 12.62
C ILE A 52 15.15 9.64 13.26
N TYR A 53 15.80 8.48 13.24
CA TYR A 53 17.14 8.28 13.80
C TYR A 53 18.15 9.21 13.14
N THR A 54 18.10 9.31 11.81
CA THR A 54 18.97 10.20 11.03
C THR A 54 18.81 11.65 11.44
N GLU A 55 17.57 12.14 11.53
CA GLU A 55 17.29 13.52 11.92
C GLU A 55 17.73 13.82 13.36
N ILE A 56 17.48 12.89 14.31
CA ILE A 56 17.95 13.04 15.69
C ILE A 56 19.47 13.09 15.74
N LEU A 57 20.15 12.21 15.00
CA LEU A 57 21.61 12.18 14.97
C LEU A 57 22.17 13.49 14.42
N LEU A 58 21.65 13.98 13.29
CA LEU A 58 22.07 15.27 12.71
C LEU A 58 21.86 16.44 13.68
N MET A 59 20.75 16.45 14.42
CA MET A 59 20.48 17.47 15.45
C MET A 59 21.46 17.40 16.62
N VAL A 60 21.87 16.19 17.05
CA VAL A 60 22.70 15.98 18.25
C VAL A 60 24.19 16.11 17.95
N THR A 61 24.69 15.55 16.84
CA THR A 61 26.14 15.45 16.61
C THR A 61 26.74 16.59 15.79
N SER A 62 25.94 17.48 15.20
CA SER A 62 26.39 18.60 14.31
C SER A 62 27.31 18.21 13.14
N SER A 63 27.72 16.94 13.04
CA SER A 63 28.47 16.32 11.96
C SER A 63 27.62 15.23 11.31
N PRO A 64 27.54 15.18 9.98
CA PRO A 64 26.82 14.12 9.28
C PRO A 64 27.48 12.75 9.53
N PRO A 65 26.70 11.67 9.68
CA PRO A 65 27.28 10.34 9.85
C PRO A 65 28.06 9.91 8.61
N ALA A 66 29.05 9.04 8.76
CA ALA A 66 29.95 8.64 7.67
C ALA A 66 29.25 8.02 6.44
N TRP A 67 28.02 7.52 6.59
CA TRP A 67 27.21 6.98 5.50
C TRP A 67 26.34 8.03 4.79
N TYR A 68 26.26 9.25 5.31
CA TYR A 68 25.41 10.35 4.85
C TYR A 68 25.92 10.98 3.55
N GLN A 69 27.24 11.13 3.43
CA GLN A 69 27.86 11.82 2.31
C GLN A 69 28.26 10.80 1.25
N GLY A 70 27.44 10.73 0.20
CA GLY A 70 27.75 9.95 -0.99
C GLY A 70 29.06 10.43 -1.61
N SER A 71 30.10 9.60 -1.49
CA SER A 71 31.13 9.39 -2.51
C SER A 71 31.84 10.61 -3.13
N GLU A 72 32.40 11.54 -2.34
CA GLU A 72 33.48 12.42 -2.82
C GLU A 72 34.87 12.13 -2.22
N GLY A 73 35.02 11.08 -1.39
CA GLY A 73 36.29 10.82 -0.69
C GLY A 73 36.77 9.37 -0.53
N VAL A 74 36.01 8.36 -0.96
CA VAL A 74 36.45 6.95 -0.82
C VAL A 74 36.29 6.22 -2.14
N SER A 75 37.43 5.90 -2.73
CA SER A 75 37.60 5.15 -3.97
C SER A 75 36.79 3.86 -3.98
N SER A 76 36.08 3.67 -5.09
CA SER A 76 35.52 2.41 -5.58
C SER A 76 36.55 1.28 -5.48
N GLY A 77 36.22 0.15 -4.85
CA GLY A 77 37.05 -1.06 -5.02
C GLY A 77 37.04 -2.19 -3.98
N GLY A 78 36.11 -2.26 -3.02
CA GLY A 78 36.11 -3.37 -2.06
C GLY A 78 34.73 -3.93 -1.73
N LEU A 79 34.63 -5.26 -1.59
CA LEU A 79 33.49 -5.99 -1.01
C LEU A 79 33.16 -5.57 0.45
N LEU A 80 33.93 -4.65 1.04
CA LEU A 80 33.92 -4.21 2.44
C LEU A 80 33.85 -2.67 2.53
N GLY A 81 33.13 -2.00 1.63
CA GLY A 81 32.75 -0.60 1.86
C GLY A 81 31.81 -0.48 3.08
N PRO A 82 31.79 0.67 3.80
CA PRO A 82 30.80 0.90 4.85
C PRO A 82 29.39 0.74 4.27
N TRP A 83 28.56 -0.08 4.90
CA TRP A 83 27.18 -0.32 4.45
C TRP A 83 26.40 1.00 4.45
N GLN A 84 25.90 1.41 3.28
CA GLN A 84 25.05 2.60 3.13
C GLN A 84 23.58 2.20 3.34
N PRO A 85 22.92 2.61 4.44
CA PRO A 85 21.57 2.15 4.77
C PRO A 85 20.53 2.52 3.71
N CYS A 86 20.72 3.64 3.00
CA CYS A 86 19.79 4.06 1.95
C CYS A 86 19.67 3.07 0.79
N LYS A 87 20.71 2.26 0.51
CA LYS A 87 20.64 1.18 -0.49
C LYS A 87 19.62 0.09 -0.13
N LEU A 88 19.25 -0.03 1.15
CA LEU A 88 18.21 -0.94 1.63
C LEU A 88 16.89 -0.20 1.92
N ILE A 89 16.94 0.96 2.54
CA ILE A 89 15.73 1.67 3.00
C ILE A 89 14.92 2.24 1.84
N GLY A 90 15.55 2.80 0.80
CA GLY A 90 14.81 3.35 -0.33
C GLY A 90 14.08 2.29 -1.17
N PRO A 91 14.66 1.11 -1.49
CA PRO A 91 13.93 0.08 -2.21
C PRO A 91 12.87 -0.59 -1.34
N VAL A 92 13.04 -0.62 -0.01
CA VAL A 92 11.95 -1.02 0.91
C VAL A 92 10.78 -0.04 0.82
N PHE A 93 11.03 1.27 0.82
CA PHE A 93 9.96 2.26 0.65
C PHE A 93 9.25 2.14 -0.71
N ALA A 94 10.01 2.09 -1.81
CA ALA A 94 9.46 1.95 -3.16
C ALA A 94 8.73 0.61 -3.33
N GLY A 95 9.36 -0.50 -2.92
CA GLY A 95 8.79 -1.83 -3.00
C GLY A 95 7.49 -1.98 -2.21
N CYS A 96 7.44 -1.50 -0.96
CA CYS A 96 6.20 -1.50 -0.18
C CYS A 96 5.11 -0.64 -0.83
N THR A 97 5.46 0.51 -1.43
CA THR A 97 4.52 1.35 -2.18
C THR A 97 3.92 0.58 -3.36
N PHE A 98 4.74 -0.09 -4.16
CA PHE A 98 4.29 -0.91 -5.30
C PHE A 98 3.45 -2.11 -4.86
N VAL A 99 3.80 -2.75 -3.73
CA VAL A 99 3.01 -3.83 -3.13
C VAL A 99 1.63 -3.30 -2.73
N SER A 100 1.56 -2.12 -2.11
CA SER A 100 0.30 -1.50 -1.71
C SER A 100 -0.60 -1.21 -2.91
N ILE A 101 -0.05 -0.62 -3.99
CA ILE A 101 -0.78 -0.36 -5.24
C ILE A 101 -1.30 -1.66 -5.85
N SER A 102 -0.44 -2.67 -6.00
CA SER A 102 -0.79 -3.99 -6.53
C SER A 102 -1.87 -4.66 -5.70
N THR A 103 -1.76 -4.56 -4.37
CA THR A 103 -2.72 -5.15 -3.43
C THR A 103 -4.09 -4.48 -3.56
N ILE A 104 -4.14 -3.14 -3.67
CA ILE A 104 -5.40 -2.39 -3.86
C ILE A 104 -6.05 -2.75 -5.21
N PHE A 105 -5.25 -2.89 -6.27
CA PHE A 105 -5.72 -3.36 -7.57
C PHE A 105 -6.32 -4.77 -7.47
N LEU A 106 -5.61 -5.72 -6.85
CA LEU A 106 -6.10 -7.09 -6.65
C LEU A 106 -7.36 -7.14 -5.78
N MET A 107 -7.46 -6.32 -4.73
CA MET A 107 -8.69 -6.18 -3.94
C MET A 107 -9.87 -5.70 -4.80
N THR A 108 -9.61 -4.79 -5.73
CA THR A 108 -10.60 -4.22 -6.63
C THR A 108 -11.05 -5.22 -7.69
N VAL A 109 -10.13 -6.00 -8.24
CA VAL A 109 -10.43 -7.11 -9.18
C VAL A 109 -11.22 -8.21 -8.49
N GLU A 110 -10.84 -8.62 -7.28
CA GLU A 110 -11.61 -9.62 -6.52
C GLU A 110 -13.06 -9.17 -6.30
N ARG A 111 -13.25 -7.89 -5.95
CA ARG A 111 -14.59 -7.32 -5.79
C ARG A 111 -15.37 -7.29 -7.08
N SER A 112 -14.76 -6.84 -8.16
CA SER A 112 -15.44 -6.73 -9.44
C SER A 112 -15.89 -8.10 -9.94
N VAL A 113 -15.05 -9.14 -9.76
CA VAL A 113 -15.43 -10.53 -10.05
C VAL A 113 -16.62 -10.98 -9.19
N ALA A 114 -16.60 -10.69 -7.88
CA ALA A 114 -17.71 -11.04 -7.00
C ALA A 114 -19.04 -10.35 -7.37
N ILE A 115 -18.99 -9.12 -7.90
CA ILE A 115 -20.17 -8.33 -8.28
C ILE A 115 -20.67 -8.69 -9.68
N LEU A 116 -19.76 -8.80 -10.66
CA LEU A 116 -20.07 -8.98 -12.07
C LEU A 116 -20.28 -10.45 -12.44
N LYS A 117 -19.56 -11.36 -11.80
CA LYS A 117 -19.61 -12.81 -12.06
C LYS A 117 -19.79 -13.62 -10.77
N PRO A 118 -20.87 -13.39 -10.01
CA PRO A 118 -21.12 -14.08 -8.73
C PRO A 118 -21.12 -15.62 -8.82
N LEU A 119 -21.63 -16.23 -9.91
CA LEU A 119 -21.64 -17.69 -10.11
C LEU A 119 -20.25 -18.31 -10.25
N HIS A 120 -19.32 -17.55 -10.81
CA HIS A 120 -17.96 -18.01 -11.08
C HIS A 120 -16.98 -17.50 -10.03
N LYS A 121 -17.44 -16.76 -9.02
CA LYS A 121 -16.58 -16.22 -7.98
C LYS A 121 -15.84 -17.33 -7.25
N ASP A 122 -16.54 -18.38 -6.83
CA ASP A 122 -15.95 -19.45 -6.02
C ASP A 122 -15.01 -20.35 -6.83
N THR A 123 -15.18 -20.42 -8.14
CA THR A 123 -14.28 -21.14 -9.05
C THR A 123 -13.09 -20.29 -9.53
N MET A 124 -13.26 -18.97 -9.65
CA MET A 124 -12.21 -18.06 -10.10
C MET A 124 -11.29 -17.60 -8.95
N VAL A 125 -11.87 -17.17 -7.83
CA VAL A 125 -11.16 -16.55 -6.70
C VAL A 125 -10.91 -17.59 -5.61
N THR A 126 -9.85 -18.38 -5.78
CA THR A 126 -9.44 -19.39 -4.81
C THR A 126 -8.33 -18.87 -3.88
N ARG A 127 -8.26 -19.41 -2.65
CA ARG A 127 -7.23 -19.05 -1.68
C ARG A 127 -5.82 -19.25 -2.22
N HIS A 128 -5.57 -20.38 -2.90
CA HIS A 128 -4.26 -20.69 -3.47
C HIS A 128 -3.85 -19.67 -4.53
N ARG A 129 -4.74 -19.35 -5.47
CA ARG A 129 -4.49 -18.34 -6.50
C ARG A 129 -4.24 -16.97 -5.90
N THR A 130 -4.99 -16.56 -4.88
CA THR A 130 -4.77 -15.29 -4.20
C THR A 130 -3.42 -15.22 -3.48
N LEU A 131 -3.01 -16.28 -2.78
CA LEU A 131 -1.70 -16.32 -2.14
C LEU A 131 -0.58 -16.27 -3.18
N LEU A 132 -0.72 -17.00 -4.29
CA LEU A 132 0.23 -16.95 -5.42
C LEU A 132 0.32 -15.55 -6.03
N LEU A 133 -0.82 -14.87 -6.23
CA LEU A 133 -0.85 -13.50 -6.74
C LEU A 133 -0.18 -12.52 -5.77
N ILE A 134 -0.37 -12.70 -4.45
CA ILE A 134 0.32 -11.90 -3.43
C ILE A 134 1.83 -12.15 -3.52
N THR A 135 2.28 -13.40 -3.52
CA THR A 135 3.73 -13.69 -3.60
C THR A 135 4.34 -13.13 -4.88
N LEU A 136 3.67 -13.28 -6.02
CA LEU A 136 4.13 -12.70 -7.29
C LEU A 136 4.16 -11.18 -7.26
N SER A 137 3.15 -10.53 -6.68
CA SER A 137 3.14 -9.07 -6.58
C SER A 137 4.27 -8.58 -5.68
N TRP A 138 4.53 -9.24 -4.56
CA TRP A 138 5.66 -8.91 -3.68
C TRP A 138 6.99 -9.03 -4.41
N THR A 139 7.25 -10.17 -5.06
CA THR A 139 8.48 -10.37 -5.82
C THR A 139 8.62 -9.35 -6.94
N ALA A 140 7.58 -9.13 -7.74
CA ALA A 140 7.62 -8.18 -8.84
C ALA A 140 7.83 -6.74 -8.36
N SER A 141 7.18 -6.33 -7.28
CA SER A 141 7.33 -4.99 -6.68
C SER A 141 8.73 -4.73 -6.16
N PHE A 142 9.34 -5.68 -5.44
CA PHE A 142 10.72 -5.52 -4.97
C PHE A 142 11.74 -5.61 -6.11
N LEU A 143 11.51 -6.47 -7.10
CA LEU A 143 12.34 -6.51 -8.31
C LEU A 143 12.28 -5.18 -9.06
N LEU A 144 11.08 -4.59 -9.20
CA LEU A 144 10.91 -3.28 -9.83
C LEU A 144 11.63 -2.19 -9.02
N ALA A 145 11.49 -2.17 -7.69
CA ALA A 145 12.18 -1.21 -6.83
C ALA A 145 13.71 -1.32 -6.94
N MET A 146 14.26 -2.52 -7.07
CA MET A 146 15.69 -2.75 -7.24
C MET A 146 16.19 -2.54 -8.68
N ALA A 147 15.29 -2.51 -9.68
CA ALA A 147 15.66 -2.50 -11.08
C ALA A 147 16.63 -1.37 -11.47
N PRO A 148 16.47 -0.10 -11.01
CA PRO A 148 17.43 0.96 -11.33
C PRO A 148 18.84 0.71 -10.79
N LEU A 149 18.99 -0.04 -9.69
CA LEU A 149 20.28 -0.34 -9.07
C LEU A 149 20.98 -1.56 -9.69
N ILE A 150 20.21 -2.49 -10.23
CA ILE A 150 20.74 -3.73 -10.83
C ILE A 150 21.06 -3.51 -12.32
N LEU A 151 20.23 -2.74 -13.01
CA LEU A 151 20.30 -2.58 -14.47
C LEU A 151 21.12 -1.36 -14.90
N SER A 152 21.51 -0.49 -13.96
CA SER A 152 22.22 0.75 -14.24
C SER A 152 23.18 1.12 -13.10
N ASP A 153 24.44 1.35 -13.44
CA ASP A 153 25.42 1.95 -12.52
C ASP A 153 25.25 3.47 -12.38
N ALA A 154 24.29 4.06 -13.12
CA ALA A 154 24.06 5.50 -13.15
C ALA A 154 23.09 6.00 -12.08
N PHE A 155 22.59 5.15 -11.19
CA PHE A 155 21.71 5.55 -10.09
C PHE A 155 22.25 5.04 -8.77
N THR A 156 22.21 5.90 -7.75
CA THR A 156 22.48 5.54 -6.37
C THR A 156 21.31 5.98 -5.49
N LEU A 157 21.31 5.53 -4.24
CA LEU A 157 20.34 5.98 -3.24
C LEU A 157 21.02 6.77 -2.16
N GLU A 158 20.58 8.01 -2.02
CA GLU A 158 21.14 8.96 -1.07
C GLU A 158 20.04 9.53 -0.18
N TYR A 159 20.43 9.90 1.04
CA TYR A 159 19.52 10.57 1.95
C TYR A 159 19.29 12.00 1.46
N ASN A 160 18.04 12.37 1.27
CA ASN A 160 17.68 13.72 0.84
C ASN A 160 17.18 14.53 2.04
N GLU A 161 17.87 15.62 2.35
CA GLU A 161 17.55 16.55 3.45
C GLU A 161 16.16 17.17 3.33
N CYS A 162 15.71 17.46 2.11
CA CYS A 162 14.42 18.07 1.86
C CYS A 162 13.27 17.12 2.18
N SER A 163 13.35 15.86 1.72
CA SER A 163 12.29 14.87 1.95
C SER A 163 12.43 14.15 3.28
N ARG A 164 13.62 14.20 3.90
CA ARG A 164 14.03 13.39 5.05
C ARG A 164 13.90 11.89 4.81
N MET A 165 14.15 11.47 3.56
CA MET A 165 14.04 10.09 3.09
C MET A 165 15.14 9.76 2.09
N CYS A 166 15.41 8.47 1.94
CA CYS A 166 16.30 7.97 0.90
C CYS A 166 15.62 8.08 -0.47
N ASN A 167 16.25 8.80 -1.41
CA ASN A 167 15.75 9.01 -2.76
C ASN A 167 16.74 8.46 -3.79
N TYR A 168 16.25 8.14 -4.99
CA TYR A 168 17.09 7.78 -6.12
C TYR A 168 17.72 9.04 -6.70
N THR A 169 19.05 9.08 -6.74
CA THR A 169 19.82 10.18 -7.33
C THR A 169 20.59 9.69 -8.55
N PRO A 170 20.49 10.39 -9.70
CA PRO A 170 21.30 10.08 -10.87
C PRO A 170 22.76 10.46 -10.60
N LEU A 171 23.69 9.56 -10.92
CA LEU A 171 25.12 9.80 -10.85
C LEU A 171 25.57 10.48 -12.14
N TRP A 172 25.84 11.78 -12.07
CA TRP A 172 26.30 12.55 -13.22
C TRP A 172 27.80 12.31 -13.42
N LYS A 173 28.17 11.51 -14.44
CA LYS A 173 29.55 11.37 -14.87
C LYS A 173 29.83 12.41 -15.96
N ASP A 174 30.80 13.30 -15.71
CA ASP A 174 31.28 14.32 -16.67
C ASP A 174 30.21 15.28 -17.22
N ARG A 175 29.20 15.66 -16.42
CA ARG A 175 28.08 16.55 -16.82
C ARG A 175 27.25 16.07 -18.01
N LEU A 176 27.37 14.81 -18.43
CA LEU A 176 26.45 14.22 -19.39
C LEU A 176 25.27 13.58 -18.65
N PRO A 177 24.03 13.74 -19.16
CA PRO A 177 22.90 12.99 -18.64
C PRO A 177 23.17 11.49 -18.78
N PRO A 178 22.80 10.67 -17.79
CA PRO A 178 23.08 9.25 -17.84
C PRO A 178 22.37 8.59 -19.04
N PRO A 179 23.06 7.75 -19.82
CA PRO A 179 22.53 7.20 -21.07
C PRO A 179 21.27 6.34 -20.89
N ASN A 180 20.92 5.95 -19.65
CA ASN A 180 19.76 5.13 -19.29
C ASN A 180 18.78 5.83 -18.33
N GLY A 181 18.71 7.17 -18.33
CA GLY A 181 17.80 7.96 -17.47
C GLY A 181 16.32 7.54 -17.52
N ASN A 182 15.91 6.93 -18.64
CA ASN A 182 14.55 6.44 -18.87
C ASN A 182 14.12 5.32 -17.92
N ILE A 183 15.03 4.65 -17.22
CA ILE A 183 14.67 3.54 -16.31
C ILE A 183 13.80 4.00 -15.14
N MET A 184 13.95 5.26 -14.69
CA MET A 184 13.09 5.88 -13.68
C MET A 184 11.64 6.02 -14.14
N LEU A 185 11.36 6.03 -15.46
CA LEU A 185 9.99 6.07 -15.99
C LEU A 185 9.23 4.77 -15.75
N LEU A 186 9.91 3.66 -15.44
CA LEU A 186 9.23 2.40 -15.10
C LEU A 186 8.31 2.56 -13.89
N PHE A 187 8.68 3.40 -12.92
CA PHE A 187 7.90 3.63 -11.71
C PHE A 187 6.56 4.33 -12.03
N PRO A 188 6.53 5.55 -12.61
CA PRO A 188 5.27 6.20 -12.96
C PRO A 188 4.47 5.39 -13.98
N VAL A 189 5.10 4.71 -14.94
CA VAL A 189 4.37 3.84 -15.89
C VAL A 189 3.62 2.73 -15.16
N PHE A 190 4.29 2.03 -14.24
CA PHE A 190 3.67 0.99 -13.42
C PHE A 190 2.55 1.55 -12.54
N ASP A 191 2.82 2.65 -11.83
CA ASP A 191 1.91 3.25 -10.87
C ASP A 191 0.64 3.78 -11.54
N PHE A 192 0.77 4.55 -12.63
CA PHE A 192 -0.38 5.07 -13.36
C PHE A 192 -1.18 3.96 -14.05
N THR A 193 -0.53 2.91 -14.54
CA THR A 193 -1.22 1.77 -15.16
C THR A 193 -2.09 1.05 -14.12
N LEU A 194 -1.54 0.72 -12.95
CA LEU A 194 -2.31 0.01 -11.92
C LEU A 194 -3.33 0.91 -11.22
N LEU A 195 -2.99 2.16 -10.88
CA LEU A 195 -3.96 3.08 -10.27
C LEU A 195 -5.07 3.44 -11.25
N GLY A 196 -4.74 3.74 -12.50
CA GLY A 196 -5.70 3.97 -13.57
C GLY A 196 -6.62 2.76 -13.78
N GLY A 197 -6.04 1.57 -13.89
CA GLY A 197 -6.79 0.32 -13.96
C GLY A 197 -7.71 0.10 -12.76
N THR A 198 -7.23 0.39 -11.54
CA THR A 198 -8.03 0.29 -10.30
C THR A 198 -9.23 1.24 -10.33
N LEU A 199 -9.03 2.49 -10.74
CA LEU A 199 -10.10 3.48 -10.86
C LEU A 199 -11.13 3.04 -11.90
N VAL A 200 -10.69 2.59 -13.08
CA VAL A 200 -11.58 2.07 -14.13
C VAL A 200 -12.40 0.88 -13.63
N VAL A 201 -11.78 -0.11 -13.00
CA VAL A 201 -12.49 -1.30 -12.48
C VAL A 201 -13.49 -0.92 -11.38
N ASN A 202 -13.14 0.02 -10.50
CA ASN A 202 -14.08 0.55 -9.50
C ASN A 202 -15.27 1.24 -10.15
N ILE A 203 -15.04 2.11 -11.15
CA ILE A 203 -16.11 2.80 -11.89
C ILE A 203 -17.04 1.79 -12.58
N LEU A 204 -16.50 0.77 -13.25
CA LEU A 204 -17.27 -0.32 -13.88
C LEU A 204 -18.08 -1.11 -12.84
N SER A 205 -17.49 -1.39 -11.69
CA SER A 205 -18.17 -2.09 -10.59
C SER A 205 -19.34 -1.26 -10.06
N PHE A 206 -19.15 0.04 -9.80
CA PHE A 206 -20.23 0.90 -9.32
C PHE A 206 -21.31 1.17 -10.38
N SER A 207 -20.93 1.33 -11.65
CA SER A 207 -21.88 1.54 -12.74
C SER A 207 -22.77 0.30 -12.93
N SER A 208 -22.21 -0.90 -12.84
CA SER A 208 -22.97 -2.15 -12.87
C SER A 208 -23.97 -2.24 -11.71
N ILE A 209 -23.56 -1.93 -10.47
CA ILE A 209 -24.44 -1.90 -9.29
C ILE A 209 -25.60 -0.91 -9.48
N ARG A 210 -25.31 0.29 -10.01
CA ARG A 210 -26.34 1.30 -10.30
C ARG A 210 -27.31 0.83 -11.38
N ARG A 211 -26.80 0.21 -12.45
CA ARG A 211 -27.62 -0.35 -13.53
C ARG A 211 -28.55 -1.46 -13.02
N TYR A 212 -28.04 -2.38 -12.21
CA TYR A 212 -28.86 -3.42 -11.56
C TYR A 212 -29.92 -2.82 -10.63
N SER A 213 -29.59 -1.77 -9.89
CA SER A 213 -30.54 -1.10 -8.99
C SER A 213 -31.64 -0.36 -9.75
N ARG A 214 -31.31 0.33 -10.86
CA ARG A 214 -32.30 0.98 -11.73
C ARG A 214 -33.23 -0.02 -12.41
N LYS A 215 -32.69 -1.09 -13.01
CA LYS A 215 -33.51 -2.13 -13.66
C LYS A 215 -34.51 -2.76 -12.69
N ARG A 216 -34.12 -2.95 -11.42
CA ARG A 216 -35.02 -3.43 -10.36
C ARG A 216 -36.12 -2.43 -10.01
N LYS A 217 -35.82 -1.14 -9.93
CA LYS A 217 -36.84 -0.11 -9.65
C LYS A 217 -37.91 -0.06 -10.75
N LEU A 218 -37.50 -0.12 -12.01
CA LEU A 218 -38.40 -0.18 -13.16
C LEU A 218 -39.30 -1.43 -13.16
N LEU A 219 -38.73 -2.61 -12.84
CA LEU A 219 -39.52 -3.84 -12.74
C LEU A 219 -40.47 -3.86 -11.54
N ALA A 220 -40.10 -3.20 -10.44
CA ALA A 220 -40.96 -3.08 -9.27
C ALA A 220 -42.11 -2.09 -9.49
N GLU A 221 -41.88 -1.00 -10.23
CA GLU A 221 -42.89 0.00 -10.59
C GLU A 221 -43.83 -0.49 -11.71
N GLY A 222 -43.35 -1.37 -12.60
CA GLY A 222 -44.16 -2.01 -13.64
C GLY A 222 -44.95 -3.26 -13.19
N GLY A 223 -44.83 -3.67 -11.92
CA GLY A 223 -45.36 -4.94 -11.39
C GLY A 223 -46.38 -4.77 -10.26
N SER A 224 -47.42 -3.96 -10.45
CA SER A 224 -48.64 -4.03 -9.63
C SER A 224 -49.51 -5.20 -10.13
N GLY A 225 -49.17 -6.42 -9.76
CA GLY A 225 -50.02 -7.57 -10.07
C GLY A 225 -49.33 -8.93 -10.00
N GLY A 226 -49.34 -9.52 -8.80
CA GLY A 226 -49.39 -10.98 -8.64
C GLY A 226 -48.06 -11.75 -8.68
N GLY A 227 -47.88 -12.62 -7.69
CA GLY A 227 -47.03 -13.80 -7.80
C GLY A 227 -45.75 -13.77 -6.97
N ILE A 228 -45.83 -14.32 -5.75
CA ILE A 228 -44.68 -14.85 -5.03
C ILE A 228 -44.13 -16.02 -5.85
N HIS A 229 -43.19 -15.77 -6.78
CA HIS A 229 -42.45 -16.87 -7.42
C HIS A 229 -41.03 -16.47 -7.86
N ASN A 230 -40.06 -16.93 -7.07
CA ASN A 230 -38.72 -17.39 -7.46
C ASN A 230 -37.71 -16.48 -8.19
N TRP A 231 -37.86 -15.15 -8.18
CA TRP A 231 -36.76 -14.26 -8.63
C TRP A 231 -35.70 -14.05 -7.53
N CYS A 232 -35.06 -15.13 -7.09
CA CYS A 232 -33.84 -15.10 -6.27
C CYS A 232 -32.59 -15.26 -7.15
N THR A 233 -32.65 -14.85 -8.41
CA THR A 233 -31.53 -14.95 -9.34
C THR A 233 -30.66 -13.70 -9.25
N HIS A 234 -29.59 -13.80 -8.46
CA HIS A 234 -28.43 -12.91 -8.46
C HIS A 234 -28.62 -11.47 -7.96
N ARG A 235 -28.93 -11.33 -6.68
CA ARG A 235 -28.63 -10.10 -5.93
C ARG A 235 -27.14 -10.06 -5.54
N PRO A 236 -26.39 -9.00 -5.84
CA PRO A 236 -25.22 -8.66 -5.02
C PRO A 236 -25.74 -8.41 -3.60
N SER A 237 -25.16 -9.06 -2.59
CA SER A 237 -25.60 -8.88 -1.20
C SER A 237 -25.39 -7.42 -0.78
N PHE A 238 -26.23 -6.90 0.12
CA PHE A 238 -25.96 -5.61 0.77
C PHE A 238 -24.56 -5.57 1.41
N SER A 239 -24.07 -6.73 1.85
CA SER A 239 -22.69 -6.91 2.31
C SER A 239 -21.66 -6.65 1.21
N ASP A 240 -21.91 -7.11 -0.02
CA ASP A 240 -20.99 -6.93 -1.16
C ASP A 240 -20.94 -5.46 -1.59
N ILE A 241 -22.09 -4.77 -1.60
CA ILE A 241 -22.16 -3.34 -1.91
C ILE A 241 -21.39 -2.51 -0.86
N LYS A 242 -21.55 -2.84 0.43
CA LYS A 242 -20.82 -2.18 1.52
C LYS A 242 -19.30 -2.43 1.42
N ALA A 243 -18.90 -3.65 1.07
CA ALA A 243 -17.51 -4.01 0.87
C ALA A 243 -16.90 -3.28 -0.34
N ALA A 244 -17.64 -3.18 -1.46
CA ALA A 244 -17.24 -2.44 -2.65
C ALA A 244 -17.09 -0.94 -2.36
N LYS A 245 -18.03 -0.35 -1.60
CA LYS A 245 -17.91 1.06 -1.13
C LYS A 245 -16.66 1.27 -0.28
N THR A 246 -16.32 0.31 0.56
CA THR A 246 -15.12 0.39 1.41
C THR A 246 -13.85 0.38 0.56
N ILE A 247 -13.76 -0.48 -0.46
CA ILE A 247 -12.60 -0.53 -1.38
C ILE A 247 -12.54 0.68 -2.30
N GLY A 248 -13.68 1.24 -2.72
CA GLY A 248 -13.71 2.51 -3.44
C GLY A 248 -13.16 3.67 -2.60
N ILE A 249 -13.51 3.72 -1.30
CA ILE A 249 -12.97 4.73 -0.37
C ILE A 249 -11.47 4.50 -0.15
N LEU A 250 -11.05 3.24 0.02
CA LEU A 250 -9.63 2.88 0.16
C LEU A 250 -8.82 3.32 -1.04
N THR A 251 -9.31 3.01 -2.25
CA THR A 251 -8.69 3.40 -3.52
C THR A 251 -8.58 4.92 -3.60
N PHE A 252 -9.67 5.64 -3.34
CA PHE A 252 -9.66 7.10 -3.38
C PHE A 252 -8.66 7.71 -2.39
N ALA A 253 -8.65 7.23 -1.15
CA ALA A 253 -7.73 7.70 -0.12
C ALA A 253 -6.27 7.45 -0.53
N PHE A 254 -5.95 6.24 -1.01
CA PHE A 254 -4.61 5.91 -1.47
C PHE A 254 -4.20 6.75 -2.69
N THR A 255 -5.07 6.89 -3.70
CA THR A 255 -4.79 7.73 -4.87
C THR A 255 -4.53 9.17 -4.46
N ALA A 256 -5.35 9.75 -3.57
CA ALA A 256 -5.14 11.10 -3.07
C ALA A 256 -3.80 11.26 -2.35
N SER A 257 -3.40 10.27 -1.55
CA SER A 257 -2.10 10.27 -0.86
C SER A 257 -0.91 10.00 -1.78
N PHE A 258 -1.11 9.31 -2.89
CA PHE A 258 -0.07 8.97 -3.85
C PHE A 258 0.16 10.08 -4.90
N THR A 259 -0.85 10.87 -5.24
CA THR A 259 -0.73 11.96 -6.23
C THR A 259 0.47 12.88 -5.97
N PRO A 260 0.74 13.38 -4.75
CA PRO A 260 1.88 14.26 -4.50
C PRO A 260 3.26 13.64 -4.80
N ILE A 261 3.45 12.35 -4.50
CA ILE A 261 4.72 11.68 -4.81
C ILE A 261 4.84 11.41 -6.30
N ALA A 262 3.74 11.06 -6.98
CA ALA A 262 3.74 10.88 -8.43
C ALA A 262 4.08 12.20 -9.15
N THR A 263 3.52 13.32 -8.71
CA THR A 263 3.86 14.63 -9.28
C THR A 263 5.31 14.99 -9.02
N PHE A 264 5.83 14.74 -7.82
CA PHE A 264 7.23 14.98 -7.49
C PHE A 264 8.19 14.18 -8.38
N VAL A 265 7.94 12.88 -8.56
CA VAL A 265 8.77 12.02 -9.41
C VAL A 265 8.74 12.49 -10.86
N LEU A 266 7.55 12.79 -11.41
CA LEU A 266 7.42 13.36 -12.76
C LEU A 266 8.15 14.70 -12.89
N GLY A 267 8.01 15.59 -11.91
CA GLY A 267 8.70 16.88 -11.88
C GLY A 267 10.21 16.73 -11.94
N ASN A 268 10.78 15.83 -11.13
CA ASN A 268 12.21 15.54 -11.14
C ASN A 268 12.69 14.98 -12.47
N VAL A 269 11.91 14.08 -13.11
CA VAL A 269 12.26 13.54 -14.43
C VAL A 269 12.28 14.64 -15.50
N VAL A 270 11.40 15.64 -15.39
CA VAL A 270 11.38 16.82 -16.28
C VAL A 270 12.45 17.86 -15.93
N GLY A 271 13.11 17.73 -14.77
CA GLY A 271 14.21 18.60 -14.34
C GLY A 271 13.84 19.66 -13.28
N TYR A 272 12.63 19.62 -12.72
CA TYR A 272 12.24 20.50 -11.63
C TYR A 272 12.76 20.00 -10.27
N GLN A 273 13.19 20.92 -9.40
CA GLN A 273 13.63 20.63 -8.03
C GLN A 273 12.66 21.26 -7.02
N TRP A 274 11.97 20.43 -6.24
CA TRP A 274 10.97 20.91 -5.26
C TRP A 274 11.28 20.43 -3.84
N CYS A 275 12.19 21.13 -3.16
CA CYS A 275 12.62 20.79 -1.80
C CYS A 275 11.46 20.73 -0.79
N ASN A 276 10.74 21.85 -0.58
CA ASN A 276 9.63 21.90 0.39
C ASN A 276 8.49 20.93 0.06
N PHE A 277 8.17 20.76 -1.22
CA PHE A 277 7.11 19.85 -1.66
C PHE A 277 7.47 18.39 -1.44
N SER A 278 8.75 18.01 -1.59
CA SER A 278 9.21 16.64 -1.42
C SER A 278 8.89 16.09 -0.02
N PHE A 279 9.07 16.90 1.03
CA PHE A 279 8.69 16.51 2.39
C PHE A 279 7.21 16.10 2.44
N PHE A 280 6.30 16.99 2.02
CA PHE A 280 4.88 16.68 2.05
C PHE A 280 4.54 15.47 1.17
N ALA A 281 5.15 15.34 0.00
CA ALA A 281 4.89 14.22 -0.91
C ALA A 281 5.18 12.85 -0.29
N PHE A 282 6.38 12.69 0.29
CA PHE A 282 6.79 11.43 0.93
C PHE A 282 5.99 11.14 2.21
N TRP A 283 5.75 12.16 3.05
CA TRP A 283 5.08 11.98 4.33
C TRP A 283 3.55 11.84 4.21
N ILE A 284 2.92 12.45 3.21
CA ILE A 284 1.51 12.20 2.88
C ILE A 284 1.33 10.76 2.40
N LEU A 285 2.21 10.26 1.51
CA LEU A 285 2.17 8.86 1.09
C LEU A 285 2.34 7.92 2.30
N THR A 286 3.32 8.20 3.16
CA THR A 286 3.56 7.41 4.38
C THR A 286 2.34 7.41 5.32
N SER A 287 1.62 8.54 5.41
CA SER A 287 0.40 8.62 6.21
C SER A 287 -0.76 7.76 5.69
N SER A 288 -0.74 7.38 4.41
CA SER A 288 -1.77 6.51 3.82
C SER A 288 -1.85 5.14 4.49
N SER A 289 -0.73 4.66 5.06
CA SER A 289 -0.66 3.45 5.86
C SER A 289 -1.55 3.49 7.12
N CYS A 290 -1.79 4.67 7.70
CA CYS A 290 -2.75 4.85 8.80
C CYS A 290 -4.20 4.89 8.31
N CYS A 291 -4.43 5.49 7.13
CA CYS A 291 -5.78 5.62 6.55
C CYS A 291 -6.45 4.26 6.38
N ASN A 292 -5.69 3.23 6.01
CA ASN A 292 -6.19 1.85 5.86
C ASN A 292 -6.82 1.33 7.16
N VAL A 293 -6.11 1.47 8.28
CA VAL A 293 -6.57 1.04 9.62
C VAL A 293 -7.81 1.83 10.05
N ILE A 294 -7.84 3.14 9.82
CA ILE A 294 -8.98 4.00 10.13
C ILE A 294 -10.21 3.58 9.32
N ILE A 295 -10.05 3.36 8.01
CA ILE A 295 -11.12 2.94 7.11
C ILE A 295 -11.70 1.60 7.56
N TYR A 296 -10.87 0.62 7.88
CA TYR A 296 -11.34 -0.67 8.41
C TYR A 296 -12.05 -0.53 9.75
N SER A 297 -11.50 0.27 10.67
CA SER A 297 -12.10 0.54 11.97
C SER A 297 -13.49 1.17 11.86
N VAL A 298 -13.70 2.09 10.92
CA VAL A 298 -15.00 2.77 10.75
C VAL A 298 -16.00 1.92 9.96
N ARG A 299 -15.56 1.24 8.90
CA ARG A 299 -16.45 0.61 7.91
C ARG A 299 -16.66 -0.89 8.11
N ASP A 300 -15.67 -1.60 8.65
CA ASP A 300 -15.69 -3.05 8.78
C ASP A 300 -16.17 -3.47 10.17
N GLN A 301 -17.45 -3.83 10.26
CA GLN A 301 -18.05 -4.30 11.51
C GLN A 301 -17.40 -5.58 12.03
N ARG A 302 -16.91 -6.45 11.15
CA ARG A 302 -16.22 -7.68 11.56
C ARG A 302 -14.88 -7.34 12.17
N PHE A 303 -14.18 -6.36 11.59
CA PHE A 303 -12.92 -5.86 12.13
C PHE A 303 -13.10 -5.28 13.53
N ARG A 304 -14.10 -4.40 13.73
CA ARG A 304 -14.41 -3.85 15.06
C ARG A 304 -14.70 -4.92 16.10
N LYS A 305 -15.45 -5.97 15.73
CA LYS A 305 -15.70 -7.12 16.62
C LYS A 305 -14.41 -7.85 16.97
N GLY A 306 -13.53 -8.07 15.98
CA GLY A 306 -12.21 -8.68 16.20
C GLY A 306 -11.33 -7.85 17.15
N VAL A 307 -11.29 -6.53 16.95
CA VAL A 307 -10.58 -5.59 17.85
C VAL A 307 -11.15 -5.65 19.27
N ALA A 308 -12.49 -5.59 19.42
CA ALA A 308 -13.13 -5.69 20.73
C ALA A 308 -12.85 -7.03 21.43
N LEU A 309 -12.81 -8.13 20.67
CA LEU A 309 -12.44 -9.45 21.21
C LEU A 309 -10.98 -9.51 21.63
N LEU A 310 -10.07 -8.88 20.90
CA LEU A 310 -8.65 -8.80 21.24
C LEU A 310 -8.46 -8.08 22.59
N PHE A 311 -9.10 -6.93 22.78
CA PHE A 311 -9.01 -6.17 24.03
C PHE A 311 -9.78 -6.80 25.20
N ARG A 312 -10.85 -7.57 24.93
CA ARG A 312 -11.55 -8.35 25.97
C ARG A 312 -10.79 -9.60 26.44
N ARG A 313 -9.72 -10.01 25.73
CA ARG A 313 -8.98 -11.25 26.00
C ARG A 313 -7.73 -11.07 26.89
N GLY A 314 -7.51 -9.92 27.51
CA GLY A 314 -6.40 -9.75 28.47
C GLY A 314 -6.85 -9.14 29.81
N PRO A 315 -6.14 -9.37 30.93
CA PRO A 315 -5.26 -10.50 31.29
C PRO A 315 -6.07 -11.64 31.95
N ALA A 316 -5.58 -12.88 31.89
CA ALA A 316 -6.11 -13.98 32.70
C ALA A 316 -5.91 -13.65 34.21
N PRO A 317 -6.90 -13.93 35.09
CA PRO A 317 -6.68 -13.82 36.52
C PRO A 317 -5.53 -14.77 36.94
N PRO A 318 -4.70 -14.39 37.93
CA PRO A 318 -3.62 -15.24 38.41
C PRO A 318 -4.20 -16.59 38.90
N PRO A 319 -3.47 -17.71 38.70
CA PRO A 319 -3.91 -19.00 39.21
C PRO A 319 -3.69 -19.07 40.73
N GLY A 320 -4.75 -18.79 41.48
CA GLY A 320 -4.83 -18.90 42.95
C GLY A 320 -5.81 -17.84 43.46
N GLU A 321 -6.87 -18.12 44.21
CA GLU A 321 -7.06 -19.14 45.23
C GLU A 321 -8.31 -20.00 44.97
N LYS A 322 -8.13 -21.33 45.06
CA LYS A 322 -9.17 -22.18 45.64
C LYS A 322 -8.79 -22.32 47.11
N SER A 323 -9.59 -21.77 48.00
CA SER A 323 -9.76 -22.27 49.36
C SER A 323 -11.24 -22.32 49.69
#